data_AF-A0A9D9U635-F1
#
_entry.id   AF-A0A9D9U635-F1
#
_cell.length_a   1.000
_cell.length_b   1.000
_cell.length_c   1.000
_cell.angle_alpha   90.00
_cell.angle_beta   90.00
_cell.angle_gamma   90.00
#
_symmetry.space_group_name_H-M   'P 1'
#
loop_
_entity.id
_entity.type
_entity.pdbx_description
1 polymer ?
#
loop_
_entity_poly.entity_id
_entity_poly.type
_entity_poly.pdbx_seq_one_letter_code
_entity_poly.pdbx_strand_id
1 'polypeptide(L)' 'IDGEGGMIGVDAKGNTALVFNSEGMYRGVRRSDGQDKIAIYK' A
#
# COMPACT_ATOMS: atom_id res chain seq x y z
N ILE A 1 5.04 7.44 -22.39
CA ILE A 1 4.64 6.13 -21.84
C ILE A 1 4.22 6.42 -20.41
N ASP A 2 2.92 6.60 -20.18
CA ASP A 2 2.38 6.87 -18.85
C ASP A 2 1.97 5.54 -18.22
N GLY A 3 2.90 4.95 -17.46
CA GLY A 3 2.65 3.68 -16.78
C GLY A 3 1.71 3.87 -15.60
N GLU A 4 0.67 3.05 -15.54
CA GLU A 4 -0.26 2.97 -14.41
C GLU A 4 0.00 1.72 -13.58
N GLY A 5 -0.10 1.83 -12.26
CA GLY A 5 -0.01 0.69 -11.36
C GLY A 5 0.15 1.09 -9.90
N GLY A 6 0.67 0.14 -9.13
CA GLY A 6 0.93 0.34 -7.72
C GLY A 6 1.99 -0.63 -7.20
N MET A 7 2.50 -0.32 -6.01
CA MET A 7 3.52 -1.08 -5.32
C MET A 7 3.17 -1.15 -3.84
N ILE A 8 3.39 -2.34 -3.28
CA ILE A 8 3.42 -2.55 -1.84
C ILE A 8 4.85 -2.94 -1.46
N GLY A 9 5.43 -2.22 -0.52
CA GLY A 9 6.78 -2.46 -0.04
C GLY A 9 6.85 -2.40 1.48
N VAL A 10 7.76 -3.21 2.05
CA VAL A 10 8.12 -3.18 3.47
C VAL A 10 9.63 -3.09 3.60
N ASP A 11 10.12 -2.15 4.39
CA ASP A 11 11.56 -2.02 4.64
C ASP A 11 12.02 -2.88 5.83
N ALA A 12 13.34 -2.95 6.06
CA ALA A 12 13.93 -3.73 7.14
C ALA A 12 13.54 -3.26 8.56
N LYS A 13 12.96 -2.06 8.69
CA LYS A 13 12.45 -1.51 9.95
C LYS A 13 10.94 -1.78 10.13
N GLY A 14 10.29 -2.42 9.15
CA GLY A 14 8.86 -2.68 9.16
C GLY A 14 7.99 -1.51 8.69
N ASN A 15 8.59 -0.45 8.13
CA ASN A 15 7.81 0.61 7.50
C ASN A 15 7.15 0.08 6.22
N THR A 16 5.93 0.52 5.94
CA THR A 16 5.10 0.02 4.83
C THR A 16 4.78 1.18 3.89
N ALA A 17 4.92 0.93 2.59
CA ALA A 17 4.53 1.84 1.53
C ALA A 17 3.46 1.16 0.67
N LEU A 18 2.31 1.83 0.50
CA LEU A 18 1.16 1.34 -0.26
C LEU A 18 0.81 2.39 -1.32
N VAL A 19 1.65 2.50 -2.35
CA VAL A 19 1.63 3.58 -3.35
C VAL A 19 0.97 3.13 -4.65
N PHE A 20 0.22 4.01 -5.29
CA PHE A 20 -0.43 3.77 -6.57
C PHE A 20 -0.74 5.09 -7.29
N ASN A 21 -0.80 5.04 -8.61
CA ASN A 21 -1.20 6.18 -9.45
C ASN A 21 -2.49 5.93 -10.25
N SER A 22 -3.12 4.77 -10.09
CA SER A 22 -4.45 4.44 -10.61
C SER A 22 -5.60 5.14 -9.84
N GLU A 23 -6.84 4.97 -10.31
CA GLU A 23 -8.05 5.42 -9.59
C GLU A 23 -8.18 4.74 -8.22
N GLY A 24 -7.74 3.49 -8.11
CA GLY A 24 -7.76 2.71 -6.88
C GLY A 24 -6.81 1.53 -6.91
N MET A 25 -6.48 1.02 -5.72
CA MET A 25 -5.71 -0.19 -5.49
C MET A 25 -6.28 -0.92 -4.28
N TYR A 26 -6.88 -2.10 -4.52
CA TYR A 26 -7.24 -3.06 -3.48
C TYR A 26 -5.98 -3.42 -2.69
N ARG A 27 -5.93 -3.03 -1.42
CA ARG A 27 -4.73 -3.19 -0.60
C ARG A 27 -5.06 -3.30 0.88
N GLY A 28 -4.16 -3.95 1.61
CA GLY A 28 -4.22 -3.98 3.06
C GLY A 28 -2.83 -3.98 3.69
N VAL A 29 -2.77 -3.60 4.96
CA VAL A 29 -1.57 -3.68 5.79
C VAL A 29 -1.96 -4.09 7.20
N ARG A 30 -1.20 -5.03 7.75
CA ARG A 30 -1.30 -5.46 9.15
C ARG A 30 0.08 -5.38 9.78
N ARG A 31 0.16 -4.83 10.99
CA ARG A 31 1.38 -4.80 11.80
C ARG A 31 1.08 -5.28 13.21
N SER A 32 2.11 -5.82 13.86
CA SER A 32 2.04 -6.28 15.25
C SER A 32 1.83 -5.16 16.26
N ASP A 33 2.10 -3.91 15.88
CA ASP A 33 1.87 -2.70 16.69
C ASP A 33 0.37 -2.28 16.73
N GLY A 34 -0.50 -3.03 16.06
CA GLY A 34 -1.94 -2.78 16.05
C GLY A 34 -2.45 -2.14 14.77
N GLN A 35 -1.57 -1.70 13.84
CA GLN A 35 -2.05 -1.21 12.54
C GLN A 35 -2.80 -2.31 11.79
N ASP A 36 -4.03 -2.02 11.38
CA ASP A 36 -4.87 -2.85 10.51
C ASP A 36 -5.61 -1.92 9.56
N LYS A 37 -5.37 -2.03 8.25
CA LYS A 37 -6.03 -1.17 7.26
C LYS A 37 -6.31 -1.97 6.00
N ILE A 38 -7.52 -1.79 5.48
CA ILE A 38 -7.95 -2.27 4.18
C ILE A 38 -8.52 -1.07 3.42
N ALA A 39 -8.12 -0.88 2.17
CA ALA A 39 -8.56 0.25 1.36
C ALA A 39 -8.58 -0.11 -0.14
N ILE A 40 -9.37 0.65 -0.90
CA ILE A 40 -9.47 0.51 -2.36
C ILE A 40 -9.10 1.85 -2.99
N TYR A 41 -9.81 2.92 -2.63
CA TYR A 41 -9.55 4.26 -3.14
C TYR A 41 -8.54 5.04 -2.29
N LYS A 42 -8.25 6.30 -2.69
CA LYS A 42 -7.40 7.23 -1.92
C LYS A 42 -8.11 7.71 -0.66
#